data_AF-A0A7S2QY57-F1
#
_entry.id   AF-A0A7S2QY57-F1
#
_cell.length_a   1.000
_cell.length_b   1.000
_cell.length_c   1.000
_cell.angle_alpha   90.00
_cell.angle_beta   90.00
_cell.angle_gamma   90.00
#
_symmetry.space_group_name_H-M   'P 1'
#
loop_
_entity.id
_entity.type
_entity.pdbx_description
1 polymer ?
#
loop_
_entity_poly.entity_id
_entity_poly.type
_entity_poly.pdbx_seq_one_letter_code
_entity_poly.pdbx_strand_id
1 'polypeptide(L)'
;DPNSAKLQKLLSVVDAGWEKIGVRNKNAGHHTLWPEAFAAGKALLEEAFPEECSPEFGGQVLNGVAFVNEPKYYDRAIDFMQRRTKEDFIMSKYNPLGRLHRDPDAIDYKSPGWMEAGMSNSDDYSYRYYNVWLLRSPRDPTGQAWDKPLVVLLPKNGGTQEWTYDIRRPEDNVEDDANKTAASQFKNAMEKIKANPMSAAPMVMQAFSTKKKEDKFEAQDANYMTRGSPELQPSDEHVWITAPYMIFDSFDMWHGAGQWQPEDKRDLRNGAPDPVAARKDSIKGRVSIELRFRARCKPGARPGVPFSPVSSAYRGGVFTPESVRPSDGRYDLG
;
A
#
# COMPACT_ATOMS: atom_id res chain seq x y z
N ASP A 1 -1.00 -19.13 -7.33
CA ASP A 1 -1.94 -19.78 -8.25
C ASP A 1 -3.32 -19.15 -8.11
N PRO A 2 -3.93 -18.56 -9.16
CA PRO A 2 -5.29 -18.02 -9.12
C PRO A 2 -6.36 -19.07 -8.76
N ASN A 3 -6.08 -20.36 -8.93
CA ASN A 3 -7.01 -21.46 -8.62
C ASN A 3 -6.84 -22.01 -7.19
N SER A 4 -5.94 -21.45 -6.37
CA SER A 4 -5.79 -21.85 -4.96
C SER A 4 -7.14 -21.78 -4.23
N ALA A 5 -7.51 -22.88 -3.57
CA ALA A 5 -8.73 -22.93 -2.77
C ALA A 5 -8.74 -21.88 -1.66
N LYS A 6 -7.57 -21.56 -1.08
CA LYS A 6 -7.43 -20.53 -0.04
C LYS A 6 -7.59 -19.12 -0.61
N LEU A 7 -7.06 -18.86 -1.80
CA LEU A 7 -7.29 -17.60 -2.51
C LEU A 7 -8.77 -17.44 -2.88
N GLN A 8 -9.40 -18.46 -3.44
CA GLN A 8 -10.83 -18.43 -3.80
C GLN A 8 -11.71 -18.19 -2.57
N LYS A 9 -11.38 -18.81 -1.43
CA LYS A 9 -12.05 -18.53 -0.15
C LYS A 9 -11.89 -17.07 0.27
N LEU A 10 -10.69 -16.51 0.19
CA LEU A 10 -10.44 -15.11 0.53
C LEU A 10 -11.24 -14.17 -0.38
N LEU A 11 -11.24 -14.39 -1.68
CA LEU A 11 -12.01 -13.60 -2.64
C LEU A 11 -13.51 -13.61 -2.30
N SER A 12 -14.06 -14.80 -2.01
CA SER A 12 -15.47 -14.95 -1.62
C SER A 12 -15.81 -14.18 -0.33
N VAL A 13 -14.95 -14.25 0.69
CA VAL A 13 -15.14 -13.50 1.95
C VAL A 13 -15.07 -11.99 1.72
N VAL A 14 -14.12 -11.54 0.90
CA VAL A 14 -13.97 -10.12 0.54
C VAL A 14 -15.20 -9.61 -0.20
N ASP A 15 -15.70 -10.38 -1.17
CA ASP A 15 -16.90 -10.02 -1.93
C ASP A 15 -18.14 -9.93 -1.03
N ALA A 16 -18.34 -10.89 -0.14
CA ALA A 16 -19.47 -10.90 0.79
C ALA A 16 -19.45 -9.73 1.79
N GLY A 17 -18.26 -9.30 2.22
CA GLY A 17 -18.11 -8.19 3.18
C GLY A 17 -17.92 -6.80 2.56
N TRP A 18 -17.75 -6.71 1.23
CA TRP A 18 -17.27 -5.51 0.55
C TRP A 18 -18.03 -4.22 0.92
N GLU A 19 -19.36 -4.22 0.74
CA GLU A 19 -20.21 -3.07 1.03
C GLU A 19 -20.39 -2.85 2.54
N LYS A 20 -20.61 -3.94 3.29
CA LYS A 20 -20.86 -3.88 4.73
C LYS A 20 -19.69 -3.26 5.49
N ILE A 21 -18.47 -3.70 5.21
CA ILE A 21 -17.28 -3.23 5.92
C ILE A 21 -16.79 -1.90 5.37
N GLY A 22 -16.73 -1.78 4.03
CA GLY A 22 -16.22 -0.61 3.33
C GLY A 22 -16.94 0.68 3.64
N VAL A 23 -18.27 0.69 3.45
CA VAL A 23 -19.09 1.90 3.62
C VAL A 23 -19.13 2.31 5.10
N ARG A 24 -19.25 1.36 6.01
CA ARG A 24 -19.34 1.64 7.46
C ARG A 24 -18.04 2.20 8.04
N ASN A 25 -16.89 1.78 7.51
CA ASN A 25 -15.58 2.12 8.05
C ASN A 25 -14.75 3.00 7.12
N LYS A 26 -15.38 3.78 6.24
CA LYS A 26 -14.69 4.72 5.35
C LYS A 26 -13.57 4.06 4.51
N ASN A 27 -13.81 2.82 4.09
CA ASN A 27 -12.92 2.04 3.22
C ASN A 27 -11.56 1.67 3.83
N ALA A 28 -11.32 1.82 5.14
CA ALA A 28 -10.10 1.35 5.80
C ALA A 28 -10.38 1.01 7.27
N GLY A 29 -9.48 0.29 7.94
CA GLY A 29 -9.63 0.10 9.38
C GLY A 29 -8.73 -0.96 10.00
N HIS A 30 -8.93 -1.16 11.30
CA HIS A 30 -8.30 -2.21 12.10
C HIS A 30 -8.82 -3.60 11.71
N HIS A 31 -7.95 -4.60 11.77
CA HIS A 31 -8.25 -5.97 11.34
C HIS A 31 -9.42 -6.63 12.08
N THR A 32 -9.69 -6.20 13.32
CA THR A 32 -10.83 -6.71 14.12
C THR A 32 -12.20 -6.39 13.52
N LEU A 33 -12.27 -5.45 12.59
CA LEU A 33 -13.52 -5.12 11.89
C LEU A 33 -13.90 -6.14 10.82
N TRP A 34 -12.94 -6.96 10.36
CA TRP A 34 -13.18 -7.96 9.31
C TRP A 34 -12.46 -9.29 9.60
N PRO A 35 -12.74 -9.93 10.75
CA PRO A 35 -11.98 -11.09 11.23
C PRO A 35 -11.99 -12.26 10.24
N GLU A 36 -13.05 -12.45 9.47
CA GLU A 36 -13.15 -13.52 8.48
C GLU A 36 -12.16 -13.33 7.32
N ALA A 37 -11.98 -12.10 6.85
CA ALA A 37 -11.03 -11.79 5.77
C ALA A 37 -9.59 -12.00 6.25
N PHE A 38 -9.28 -11.61 7.49
CA PHE A 38 -7.96 -11.82 8.07
C PHE A 38 -7.68 -13.30 8.35
N ALA A 39 -8.68 -14.08 8.79
CA ALA A 39 -8.52 -15.51 8.93
C ALA A 39 -8.26 -16.21 7.59
N ALA A 40 -8.97 -15.81 6.52
CA ALA A 40 -8.74 -16.34 5.18
C ALA A 40 -7.39 -15.91 4.60
N GLY A 41 -6.98 -14.65 4.80
CA GLY A 41 -5.68 -14.13 4.36
C GLY A 41 -4.51 -14.80 5.09
N LYS A 42 -4.65 -15.04 6.41
CA LYS A 42 -3.69 -15.84 7.17
C LYS A 42 -3.50 -17.23 6.59
N ALA A 43 -4.59 -17.95 6.32
CA ALA A 43 -4.50 -19.29 5.74
C ALA A 43 -3.78 -19.29 4.38
N LEU A 44 -4.02 -18.26 3.56
CA LEU A 44 -3.34 -18.07 2.29
C LEU A 44 -1.84 -17.79 2.47
N LEU A 45 -1.45 -16.97 3.44
CA LEU A 45 -0.05 -16.71 3.78
C LEU A 45 0.68 -17.99 4.23
N GLU A 46 0.04 -18.81 5.04
CA GLU A 46 0.58 -20.11 5.47
C GLU A 46 0.78 -21.09 4.32
N GLU A 47 0.01 -20.95 3.22
CA GLU A 47 0.23 -21.72 1.97
C GLU A 47 1.34 -21.13 1.10
N ALA A 48 1.38 -19.80 0.97
CA ALA A 48 2.32 -19.12 0.09
C ALA A 48 3.75 -19.10 0.65
N PHE A 49 3.90 -18.94 1.96
CA PHE A 49 5.19 -18.82 2.66
C PHE A 49 5.23 -19.74 3.88
N PRO A 50 5.14 -21.07 3.70
CA PRO A 50 5.02 -22.01 4.81
C PRO A 50 6.17 -21.88 5.81
N GLU A 51 7.40 -21.66 5.34
CA GLU A 51 8.60 -21.57 6.18
C GLU A 51 8.58 -20.38 7.16
N GLU A 52 7.87 -19.31 6.81
CA GLU A 52 7.81 -18.07 7.60
C GLU A 52 6.48 -17.91 8.34
N CYS A 53 5.40 -18.47 7.77
CA CYS A 53 4.04 -18.23 8.24
C CYS A 53 3.41 -19.42 8.95
N SER A 54 3.80 -20.66 8.63
CA SER A 54 3.16 -21.86 9.18
C SER A 54 3.69 -22.22 10.57
N PRO A 55 2.80 -22.54 11.53
CA PRO A 55 3.18 -23.03 12.86
C PRO A 55 4.07 -24.28 12.83
N GLU A 56 3.91 -25.15 11.83
CA GLU A 56 4.75 -26.35 11.64
C GLU A 56 6.24 -26.00 11.54
N PHE A 57 6.55 -24.87 10.93
CA PHE A 57 7.91 -24.37 10.75
C PHE A 57 8.33 -23.34 11.81
N GLY A 58 7.54 -23.19 12.88
CA GLY A 58 7.74 -22.17 13.92
C GLY A 58 7.34 -20.75 13.47
N GLY A 59 6.65 -20.63 12.34
CA GLY A 59 6.08 -19.39 11.82
C GLY A 59 4.75 -19.04 12.46
N GLN A 60 4.43 -17.75 12.49
CA GLN A 60 3.15 -17.26 12.98
C GLN A 60 2.73 -16.04 12.19
N VAL A 61 1.56 -16.12 11.56
CA VAL A 61 0.87 -14.94 11.02
C VAL A 61 0.09 -14.23 12.13
N LEU A 62 0.32 -12.92 12.21
CA LEU A 62 -0.33 -11.96 13.09
C LEU A 62 -1.16 -11.00 12.22
N ASN A 63 -2.38 -10.69 12.68
CA ASN A 63 -3.25 -9.77 11.96
C ASN A 63 -2.78 -8.33 12.13
N GLY A 64 -2.88 -7.56 11.06
CA GLY A 64 -2.55 -6.15 11.07
C GLY A 64 -1.06 -5.84 11.21
N VAL A 65 -0.74 -4.56 11.03
CA VAL A 65 0.65 -4.05 11.08
C VAL A 65 1.06 -3.57 12.47
N ALA A 66 0.11 -3.46 13.40
CA ALA A 66 0.29 -2.92 14.77
C ALA A 66 0.95 -1.54 14.84
N PHE A 67 0.78 -0.74 13.79
CA PHE A 67 1.19 0.67 13.80
C PHE A 67 0.42 1.47 14.84
N VAL A 68 -0.83 1.07 15.10
CA VAL A 68 -1.63 1.57 16.20
C VAL A 68 -1.72 0.48 17.26
N ASN A 69 -1.12 0.74 18.41
CA ASN A 69 -0.94 -0.23 19.50
C ASN A 69 -1.91 -0.02 20.69
N GLU A 70 -2.68 1.07 20.70
CA GLU A 70 -3.67 1.35 21.75
C GLU A 70 -5.11 1.22 21.23
N PRO A 71 -5.97 0.42 21.89
CA PRO A 71 -7.35 0.18 21.43
C PRO A 71 -8.20 1.43 21.18
N LYS A 72 -8.01 2.49 22.00
CA LYS A 72 -8.73 3.76 21.84
C LYS A 72 -8.41 4.51 20.54
N TYR A 73 -7.38 4.10 19.80
CA TYR A 73 -6.94 4.72 18.55
C TYR A 73 -7.14 3.83 17.32
N TYR A 74 -7.76 2.65 17.46
CA TYR A 74 -7.96 1.70 16.36
C TYR A 74 -8.82 2.24 15.21
N ASP A 75 -9.56 3.33 15.42
CA ASP A 75 -10.24 4.08 14.37
C ASP A 75 -9.29 4.72 13.34
N ARG A 76 -8.00 4.83 13.68
CA ARG A 76 -6.91 5.33 12.82
C ARG A 76 -6.09 4.22 12.17
N ALA A 77 -6.29 2.96 12.57
CA ALA A 77 -5.51 1.84 12.04
C ALA A 77 -5.87 1.57 10.58
N ILE A 78 -4.86 1.20 9.78
CA ILE A 78 -5.01 0.85 8.37
C ILE A 78 -4.45 -0.56 8.17
N ASP A 79 -5.08 -1.54 8.80
CA ASP A 79 -4.76 -2.95 8.57
C ASP A 79 -5.42 -3.49 7.30
N PHE A 80 -6.49 -2.85 6.85
CA PHE A 80 -7.02 -3.02 5.49
C PHE A 80 -7.33 -1.68 4.85
N MET A 81 -7.28 -1.65 3.53
CA MET A 81 -7.72 -0.51 2.72
C MET A 81 -8.42 -0.98 1.45
N GLN A 82 -9.69 -0.62 1.31
CA GLN A 82 -10.43 -0.71 0.06
C GLN A 82 -10.18 0.54 -0.79
N ARG A 83 -9.87 0.33 -2.06
CA ARG A 83 -9.82 1.38 -3.07
C ARG A 83 -11.04 1.26 -3.95
N ARG A 84 -11.83 2.34 -3.99
CA ARG A 84 -12.98 2.52 -4.87
C ARG A 84 -12.67 3.59 -5.91
N THR A 85 -13.56 3.71 -6.90
CA THR A 85 -13.48 4.73 -7.93
C THR A 85 -13.65 6.13 -7.31
N LYS A 86 -13.20 7.18 -8.02
CA LYS A 86 -13.01 8.55 -7.48
C LYS A 86 -14.24 9.21 -6.82
N GLU A 87 -15.44 8.69 -7.02
CA GLU A 87 -16.68 9.27 -6.48
C GLU A 87 -16.78 9.14 -4.95
N ASP A 88 -16.03 8.23 -4.32
CA ASP A 88 -16.09 7.94 -2.88
C ASP A 88 -14.92 8.51 -2.04
N PHE A 89 -13.94 9.19 -2.64
CA PHE A 89 -12.74 9.65 -1.93
C PHE A 89 -12.82 11.13 -1.50
N ILE A 90 -12.99 11.35 -0.20
CA ILE A 90 -12.56 12.58 0.46
C ILE A 90 -11.11 12.39 0.91
N MET A 91 -10.20 12.93 0.09
CA MET A 91 -8.79 13.26 0.32
C MET A 91 -8.25 13.11 1.76
N SER A 92 -7.22 12.28 1.97
CA SER A 92 -6.12 12.67 2.86
C SER A 92 -5.30 13.73 2.12
N LYS A 93 -5.10 14.91 2.72
CA LYS A 93 -4.33 16.00 2.12
C LYS A 93 -2.84 15.66 1.92
N TYR A 94 -2.36 14.59 2.54
CA TYR A 94 -1.16 13.89 2.13
C TYR A 94 -1.56 12.58 1.46
N ASN A 95 -1.52 12.58 0.13
CA ASN A 95 -1.58 11.34 -0.65
C ASN A 95 -0.18 11.06 -1.21
N PRO A 96 0.78 10.57 -0.40
CA PRO A 96 2.07 10.16 -0.94
C PRO A 96 1.94 8.90 -1.81
N LEU A 97 0.76 8.28 -1.93
CA LEU A 97 0.47 7.14 -2.80
C LEU A 97 0.50 7.49 -4.30
N GLY A 98 0.85 8.72 -4.68
CA GLY A 98 1.32 9.03 -6.03
C GLY A 98 2.78 8.63 -6.26
N ARG A 99 3.52 8.27 -5.21
CA ARG A 99 4.93 7.88 -5.23
C ARG A 99 5.07 6.42 -4.79
N LEU A 100 6.10 5.77 -5.30
CA LEU A 100 6.53 4.46 -4.81
C LEU A 100 6.95 4.59 -3.36
N HIS A 101 6.59 3.60 -2.54
CA HIS A 101 6.92 3.62 -1.11
C HIS A 101 7.11 2.19 -0.59
N ARG A 102 7.61 2.12 0.63
CA ARG A 102 7.49 0.95 1.50
C ARG A 102 6.61 1.36 2.69
N ASP A 103 5.85 0.43 3.26
CA ASP A 103 4.99 0.72 4.41
C ASP A 103 5.72 1.26 5.68
N PRO A 104 6.99 0.92 6.01
CA PRO A 104 7.70 1.54 7.13
C PRO A 104 7.97 3.03 6.87
N ASP A 105 8.16 3.37 5.61
CA ASP A 105 8.48 4.72 5.17
C ASP A 105 7.23 5.60 5.02
N ALA A 106 6.08 4.97 4.71
CA ALA A 106 4.81 5.65 4.46
C ALA A 106 3.96 5.95 5.73
N ILE A 107 3.81 7.26 5.99
CA ILE A 107 2.66 8.02 6.57
C ILE A 107 2.30 7.92 8.08
N ASP A 108 2.32 9.11 8.69
CA ASP A 108 1.43 9.86 9.64
C ASP A 108 0.50 9.20 10.68
N TYR A 109 0.34 7.87 10.76
CA TYR A 109 -0.63 7.25 11.68
C TYR A 109 -0.02 6.22 12.64
N LYS A 110 1.30 6.19 12.74
CA LYS A 110 2.02 5.28 13.64
C LYS A 110 2.02 5.84 15.06
N SER A 111 1.65 5.01 16.02
CA SER A 111 1.83 5.30 17.43
C SER A 111 3.33 5.38 17.77
N PRO A 112 3.70 6.22 18.76
CA PRO A 112 5.00 6.08 19.41
C PRO A 112 5.22 4.63 19.87
N GLY A 113 6.43 4.10 19.65
CA GLY A 113 6.78 2.74 20.02
C GLY A 113 6.15 1.63 19.15
N TRP A 114 5.73 1.97 17.92
CA TRP A 114 5.10 0.97 17.03
C TRP A 114 6.05 -0.16 16.64
N MET A 115 7.36 0.05 16.59
CA MET A 115 8.31 -1.01 16.25
C MET A 115 8.40 -2.04 17.36
N GLU A 116 8.39 -1.63 18.62
CA GLU A 116 8.41 -2.49 19.80
C GLU A 116 7.11 -3.31 19.88
N ALA A 117 5.97 -2.68 19.57
CA ALA A 117 4.68 -3.38 19.47
C ALA A 117 4.57 -4.27 18.21
N GLY A 118 5.16 -3.80 17.12
CA GLY A 118 5.17 -4.39 15.78
C GLY A 118 6.04 -5.63 15.68
N MET A 119 7.20 -5.59 16.34
CA MET A 119 8.31 -6.55 16.24
C MET A 119 8.74 -7.03 17.63
N SER A 120 7.80 -7.27 18.54
CA SER A 120 8.10 -7.76 19.91
C SER A 120 9.04 -8.98 19.90
N ASN A 121 10.05 -9.01 20.78
CA ASN A 121 11.09 -10.05 20.82
C ASN A 121 11.87 -10.17 19.49
N SER A 122 12.25 -9.05 18.88
CA SER A 122 13.02 -8.99 17.63
C SER A 122 14.39 -9.67 17.71
N ASP A 123 14.92 -9.90 18.91
CA ASP A 123 16.16 -10.66 19.10
C ASP A 123 15.99 -12.15 18.77
N ASP A 124 14.78 -12.68 19.00
CA ASP A 124 14.45 -14.09 18.79
C ASP A 124 13.74 -14.36 17.46
N TYR A 125 13.06 -13.35 16.92
CA TYR A 125 12.19 -13.48 15.76
C TYR A 125 12.61 -12.60 14.59
N SER A 126 12.56 -13.17 13.39
CA SER A 126 12.52 -12.42 12.14
C SER A 126 11.07 -12.09 11.80
N TYR A 127 10.80 -10.81 11.53
CA TYR A 127 9.49 -10.28 11.16
C TYR A 127 9.41 -9.94 9.67
N ARG A 128 8.26 -10.22 9.07
CA ARG A 128 7.88 -9.87 7.70
C ARG A 128 6.57 -9.12 7.72
N TYR A 129 6.37 -8.19 6.82
CA TYR A 129 5.13 -7.40 6.76
C TYR A 129 4.45 -7.61 5.42
N TYR A 130 3.45 -8.47 5.41
CA TYR A 130 2.81 -8.92 4.19
C TYR A 130 1.60 -8.07 3.83
N ASN A 131 1.61 -7.52 2.62
CA ASN A 131 0.41 -7.03 1.98
C ASN A 131 -0.16 -8.11 1.07
N VAL A 132 -1.41 -8.50 1.33
CA VAL A 132 -2.23 -9.29 0.41
C VAL A 132 -3.10 -8.32 -0.39
N TRP A 133 -2.74 -8.12 -1.66
CA TRP A 133 -3.42 -7.22 -2.56
C TRP A 133 -4.33 -7.99 -3.53
N LEU A 134 -5.57 -7.53 -3.65
CA LEU A 134 -6.58 -8.15 -4.50
C LEU A 134 -7.24 -7.14 -5.42
N LEU A 135 -7.13 -7.37 -6.73
CA LEU A 135 -7.87 -6.63 -7.75
C LEU A 135 -9.32 -7.11 -7.82
N ARG A 136 -10.27 -6.16 -7.87
CA ARG A 136 -11.69 -6.43 -8.09
C ARG A 136 -12.26 -5.78 -9.36
N SER A 137 -11.61 -4.76 -9.90
CA SER A 137 -12.03 -4.20 -11.19
C SER A 137 -11.81 -5.21 -12.33
N PRO A 138 -12.56 -5.10 -13.44
CA PRO A 138 -12.31 -5.88 -14.64
C PRO A 138 -10.83 -5.81 -15.05
N ARG A 139 -10.32 -6.94 -15.53
CA ARG A 139 -8.93 -7.06 -15.96
C ARG A 139 -8.79 -6.67 -17.43
N ASP A 140 -7.63 -6.14 -17.77
CA ASP A 140 -7.23 -5.98 -19.17
C ASP A 140 -6.85 -7.34 -19.79
N PRO A 141 -6.59 -7.40 -21.11
CA PRO A 141 -6.21 -8.65 -21.79
C PRO A 141 -4.93 -9.32 -21.26
N THR A 142 -4.07 -8.58 -20.54
CA THR A 142 -2.86 -9.13 -19.89
C THR A 142 -3.16 -9.73 -18.51
N GLY A 143 -4.41 -9.61 -18.04
CA GLY A 143 -4.83 -10.05 -16.73
C GLY A 143 -4.62 -9.02 -15.62
N GLN A 144 -4.25 -7.77 -15.94
CA GLN A 144 -3.92 -6.72 -14.98
C GLN A 144 -5.03 -5.67 -14.86
N ALA A 145 -4.83 -4.66 -14.01
CA ALA A 145 -5.78 -3.55 -13.90
C ALA A 145 -5.64 -2.59 -15.10
N TRP A 146 -6.77 -2.27 -15.74
CA TRP A 146 -6.84 -1.26 -16.81
C TRP A 146 -6.31 0.12 -16.43
N ASP A 147 -6.44 0.49 -15.16
CA ASP A 147 -5.97 1.76 -14.65
C ASP A 147 -5.21 1.51 -13.36
N LYS A 148 -4.05 2.14 -13.23
CA LYS A 148 -3.24 2.13 -12.02
C LYS A 148 -2.94 0.73 -11.46
N PRO A 149 -2.38 -0.21 -12.25
CA PRO A 149 -2.02 -1.52 -11.71
C PRO A 149 -1.07 -1.38 -10.50
N LEU A 150 -1.15 -2.32 -9.56
CA LEU A 150 -0.13 -2.40 -8.53
C LEU A 150 1.18 -2.82 -9.19
N VAL A 151 2.22 -2.06 -8.95
CA VAL A 151 3.60 -2.42 -9.32
C VAL A 151 4.40 -2.62 -8.04
N VAL A 152 5.22 -3.66 -8.02
CA VAL A 152 6.11 -4.01 -6.91
C VAL A 152 7.51 -4.23 -7.46
N LEU A 153 8.48 -3.55 -6.88
CA LEU A 153 9.90 -3.71 -7.19
C LEU A 153 10.49 -4.78 -6.29
N LEU A 154 11.14 -5.77 -6.91
CA LEU A 154 11.89 -6.78 -6.18
C LEU A 154 13.07 -6.15 -5.41
N PRO A 155 13.45 -6.72 -4.27
CA PRO A 155 14.57 -6.20 -3.49
C PRO A 155 15.90 -6.38 -4.23
N LYS A 156 16.80 -5.40 -4.14
CA LYS A 156 18.15 -5.47 -4.71
C LYS A 156 18.92 -6.60 -4.04
N ASN A 157 19.63 -7.41 -4.83
CA ASN A 157 20.47 -8.51 -4.32
C ASN A 157 19.73 -9.42 -3.31
N GLY A 158 18.45 -9.72 -3.57
CA GLY A 158 17.64 -10.57 -2.69
C GLY A 158 17.35 -9.98 -1.31
N GLY A 159 17.53 -8.67 -1.13
CA GLY A 159 17.29 -7.96 0.13
C GLY A 159 18.55 -7.73 0.97
N THR A 160 19.71 -8.21 0.53
CA THR A 160 20.99 -7.95 1.22
C THR A 160 21.50 -6.52 1.02
N GLN A 161 20.92 -5.78 0.06
CA GLN A 161 21.25 -4.38 -0.21
C GLN A 161 19.97 -3.58 -0.48
N GLU A 162 19.96 -2.33 -0.04
CA GLU A 162 18.93 -1.36 -0.43
C GLU A 162 19.13 -0.87 -1.86
N TRP A 163 18.01 -0.50 -2.49
CA TRP A 163 18.07 0.32 -3.69
C TRP A 163 18.60 1.71 -3.36
N THR A 164 19.11 2.41 -4.37
CA THR A 164 19.53 3.80 -4.22
C THR A 164 18.30 4.70 -4.14
N TYR A 165 18.26 5.59 -3.17
CA TYR A 165 17.18 6.58 -3.00
C TYR A 165 17.68 7.83 -2.30
N ASP A 166 16.97 8.94 -2.53
CA ASP A 166 17.17 10.17 -1.77
C ASP A 166 16.18 10.26 -0.62
N ILE A 167 16.52 10.98 0.45
CA ILE A 167 15.60 11.27 1.54
C ILE A 167 15.07 12.68 1.35
N ARG A 168 13.79 12.80 1.02
CA ARG A 168 13.09 14.09 0.88
C ARG A 168 12.47 14.49 2.20
N ARG A 169 12.82 15.65 2.72
CA ARG A 169 12.11 16.25 3.85
C ARG A 169 10.89 17.04 3.39
N PRO A 170 9.94 17.33 4.29
CA PRO A 170 8.83 18.22 3.97
C PRO A 170 9.27 19.54 3.34
N GLU A 171 10.39 20.11 3.83
CA GLU A 171 10.97 21.36 3.31
C GLU A 171 11.52 21.23 1.88
N ASP A 172 11.88 20.04 1.42
CA ASP A 172 12.43 19.80 0.08
C ASP A 172 11.35 19.73 -1.01
N ASN A 173 10.07 19.74 -0.64
CA ASN A 173 8.95 19.82 -1.58
C ASN A 173 8.74 21.26 -2.10
N VAL A 174 9.82 21.99 -2.43
CA VAL A 174 9.76 23.39 -2.88
C VAL A 174 9.29 23.53 -4.34
N GLU A 175 9.12 22.44 -5.09
CA GLU A 175 8.63 22.52 -6.46
C GLU A 175 7.13 22.19 -6.61
N ASP A 176 6.43 23.25 -7.03
CA ASP A 176 5.17 23.31 -7.79
C ASP A 176 3.85 23.60 -7.05
N ASP A 177 3.89 24.49 -6.06
CA ASP A 177 2.69 25.20 -5.58
C ASP A 177 2.20 26.30 -6.55
N ALA A 178 3.02 26.71 -7.53
CA ALA A 178 2.62 27.65 -8.58
C ALA A 178 1.43 27.12 -9.40
N ASN A 179 1.39 25.81 -9.65
CA ASN A 179 0.31 25.10 -10.35
C ASN A 179 -0.80 24.55 -9.44
N LYS A 180 -0.75 24.83 -8.12
CA LYS A 180 -1.76 24.40 -7.12
C LYS A 180 -2.35 25.56 -6.32
N THR A 181 -2.11 26.80 -6.71
CA THR A 181 -2.88 27.93 -6.18
C THR A 181 -4.38 27.69 -6.44
N ALA A 182 -5.25 28.09 -5.50
CA ALA A 182 -6.70 27.99 -5.68
C ALA A 182 -7.18 28.58 -7.02
N ALA A 183 -6.46 29.58 -7.54
CA ALA A 183 -6.68 30.18 -8.85
C ALA A 183 -6.41 29.22 -10.04
N SER A 184 -5.34 28.42 -10.00
CA SER A 184 -5.01 27.44 -11.05
C SER A 184 -5.98 26.26 -11.08
N GLN A 185 -6.40 25.78 -9.90
CA GLN A 185 -7.43 24.74 -9.77
C GLN A 185 -8.79 25.26 -10.24
N PHE A 186 -9.13 26.50 -9.91
CA PHE A 186 -10.35 27.17 -10.38
C PHE A 186 -10.34 27.36 -11.90
N LYS A 187 -9.21 27.74 -12.50
CA LYS A 187 -9.07 27.89 -13.95
C LYS A 187 -9.24 26.56 -14.69
N ASN A 188 -8.61 25.50 -14.22
CA ASN A 188 -8.79 24.14 -14.74
C ASN A 188 -10.22 23.61 -14.58
N ALA A 189 -10.88 23.94 -13.46
CA ALA A 189 -12.29 23.61 -13.24
C ALA A 189 -13.20 24.39 -14.21
N MET A 190 -12.94 25.69 -14.41
CA MET A 190 -13.69 26.54 -15.34
C MET A 190 -13.51 26.12 -16.81
N GLU A 191 -12.32 25.67 -17.21
CA GLU A 191 -12.09 25.13 -18.55
C GLU A 191 -12.84 23.81 -18.77
N LYS A 192 -12.91 22.94 -17.77
CA LYS A 192 -13.73 21.71 -17.81
C LYS A 192 -15.24 22.01 -17.81
N ILE A 193 -15.69 23.02 -17.06
CA ILE A 193 -17.07 23.52 -17.07
C ILE A 193 -17.43 24.05 -18.46
N LYS A 194 -16.53 24.83 -19.09
CA LYS A 194 -16.74 25.34 -20.46
C LYS A 194 -16.78 24.23 -21.51
N ALA A 195 -15.95 23.20 -21.35
CA ALA A 195 -15.92 22.09 -22.28
C ALA A 195 -17.14 21.16 -22.17
N ASN A 196 -17.73 21.01 -20.97
CA ASN A 196 -18.93 20.18 -20.78
C ASN A 196 -19.79 20.60 -19.56
N PRO A 197 -20.70 21.57 -19.73
CA PRO A 197 -21.41 22.24 -18.62
C PRO A 197 -22.26 21.31 -17.75
N MET A 198 -22.87 20.27 -18.33
CA MET A 198 -23.77 19.33 -17.64
C MET A 198 -23.02 18.39 -16.68
N SER A 199 -21.75 18.09 -16.95
CA SER A 199 -20.93 17.17 -16.14
C SER A 199 -20.29 17.82 -14.90
N ALA A 200 -20.38 19.15 -14.79
CA ALA A 200 -19.60 19.93 -13.82
C ALA A 200 -20.43 20.51 -12.66
N ALA A 201 -21.74 20.25 -12.63
CA ALA A 201 -22.63 20.68 -11.53
C ALA A 201 -22.19 20.22 -10.12
N PRO A 202 -21.63 19.00 -9.92
CA PRO A 202 -21.13 18.58 -8.61
C PRO A 202 -19.89 19.35 -8.15
N MET A 203 -19.03 19.76 -9.09
CA MET A 203 -17.79 20.48 -8.81
C MET A 203 -18.05 21.92 -8.35
N VAL A 204 -19.07 22.57 -8.90
CA VAL A 204 -19.49 23.92 -8.50
C VAL A 204 -20.03 23.91 -7.05
N MET A 205 -20.85 22.93 -6.67
CA MET A 205 -21.37 22.83 -5.29
C MET A 205 -20.28 22.57 -4.24
N GLN A 206 -19.21 21.88 -4.61
CA GLN A 206 -18.09 21.61 -3.72
C GLN A 206 -17.19 22.85 -3.50
N ALA A 207 -17.06 23.72 -4.52
CA ALA A 207 -16.29 24.96 -4.45
C ALA A 207 -16.92 26.03 -3.53
N PHE A 208 -18.23 25.97 -3.31
CA PHE A 208 -18.96 26.88 -2.39
C PHE A 208 -19.19 26.29 -0.98
N SER A 209 -18.59 25.12 -0.66
CA SER A 209 -18.67 24.55 0.68
C SER A 209 -17.73 25.28 1.65
N THR A 210 -18.30 26.05 2.58
CA THR A 210 -17.58 26.82 3.61
C THR A 210 -17.13 26.01 4.83
N LYS A 211 -17.30 24.67 4.83
CA LYS A 211 -16.80 23.83 5.93
C LYS A 211 -15.29 23.63 5.79
N LYS A 212 -14.50 24.40 6.55
CA LYS A 212 -13.11 24.02 6.87
C LYS A 212 -13.16 22.64 7.52
N LYS A 213 -12.61 21.63 6.84
CA LYS A 213 -12.32 20.33 7.47
C LYS A 213 -11.14 20.54 8.40
N GLU A 214 -11.38 20.39 9.71
CA GLU A 214 -10.33 20.17 10.69
C GLU A 214 -9.46 19.00 10.21
N ASP A 215 -8.14 19.22 10.14
CA ASP A 215 -7.20 18.15 9.81
C ASP A 215 -7.15 17.19 11.03
N LYS A 216 -7.84 16.06 10.90
CA LYS A 216 -8.10 15.07 11.97
C LYS A 216 -6.88 14.20 12.33
N PHE A 217 -5.69 14.79 12.44
CA PHE A 217 -4.48 14.07 12.81
C PHE A 217 -3.71 14.84 13.89
N GLU A 218 -4.32 15.00 15.07
CA GLU A 218 -3.70 15.67 16.23
C GLU A 218 -2.59 14.83 16.92
N ALA A 219 -2.40 13.57 16.50
CA ALA A 219 -1.34 12.70 16.99
C ALA A 219 -0.61 12.06 15.82
N GLN A 220 0.15 12.90 15.10
CA GLN A 220 1.17 12.46 14.16
C GLN A 220 2.42 12.01 14.94
N ASP A 221 3.12 11.01 14.42
CA ASP A 221 4.47 10.69 14.89
C ASP A 221 5.37 11.92 14.69
N ALA A 222 5.85 12.51 15.80
CA ALA A 222 6.72 13.68 15.76
C ALA A 222 7.99 13.44 14.92
N ASN A 223 8.40 12.18 14.76
CA ASN A 223 9.56 11.79 13.98
C ASN A 223 9.30 11.78 12.46
N TYR A 224 8.05 11.81 12.02
CA TYR A 224 7.76 11.80 10.58
C TYR A 224 8.28 13.07 9.88
N MET A 225 8.03 14.24 10.47
CA MET A 225 8.45 15.52 9.89
C MET A 225 9.98 15.65 9.87
N THR A 226 10.68 14.98 10.79
CA THR A 226 12.15 15.09 10.93
C THR A 226 12.92 14.04 10.13
N ARG A 227 12.36 12.84 9.92
CA ARG A 227 13.06 11.71 9.25
C ARG A 227 13.07 11.80 7.71
N GLY A 228 12.10 12.51 7.12
CA GLY A 228 11.89 12.56 5.67
C GLY A 228 11.26 11.29 5.09
N SER A 229 11.04 11.29 3.77
CA SER A 229 10.48 10.17 3.01
C SER A 229 11.47 9.75 1.91
N PRO A 230 11.81 8.46 1.82
CA PRO A 230 12.74 7.99 0.80
C PRO A 230 12.07 7.99 -0.58
N GLU A 231 12.81 8.42 -1.59
CA GLU A 231 12.40 8.55 -2.99
C GLU A 231 13.35 7.75 -3.87
N LEU A 232 12.84 6.63 -4.40
CA LEU A 232 13.60 5.68 -5.22
C LEU A 232 14.20 6.37 -6.45
N GLN A 233 15.52 6.24 -6.62
CA GLN A 233 16.20 6.72 -7.82
C GLN A 233 15.95 5.78 -9.00
N PRO A 234 15.64 6.29 -10.21
CA PRO A 234 15.46 5.44 -11.39
C PRO A 234 16.72 4.61 -11.69
N SER A 235 16.53 3.34 -12.05
CA SER A 235 17.61 2.43 -12.44
C SER A 235 17.08 1.38 -13.43
N ASP A 236 17.92 1.03 -14.41
CA ASP A 236 17.65 -0.05 -15.37
C ASP A 236 17.79 -1.45 -14.74
N GLU A 237 18.42 -1.55 -13.57
CA GLU A 237 18.53 -2.81 -12.81
C GLU A 237 17.22 -3.19 -12.09
N HIS A 238 16.24 -2.28 -12.06
CA HIS A 238 14.98 -2.51 -11.38
C HIS A 238 14.17 -3.65 -12.02
N VAL A 239 13.74 -4.60 -11.19
CA VAL A 239 12.88 -5.70 -11.61
C VAL A 239 11.48 -5.49 -11.04
N TRP A 240 10.54 -5.12 -11.92
CA TRP A 240 9.15 -4.84 -11.57
C TRP A 240 8.24 -6.05 -11.81
N ILE A 241 7.31 -6.26 -10.88
CA ILE A 241 6.27 -7.28 -10.98
C ILE A 241 4.89 -6.61 -10.85
N THR A 242 3.92 -7.12 -11.61
CA THR A 242 2.51 -6.77 -11.48
C THR A 242 1.64 -8.03 -11.64
N ALA A 243 0.57 -8.13 -10.85
CA ALA A 243 -0.35 -9.26 -10.86
C ALA A 243 -1.73 -8.80 -10.35
N PRO A 244 -2.84 -9.42 -10.78
CA PRO A 244 -4.19 -9.12 -10.27
C PRO A 244 -4.38 -9.54 -8.81
N TYR A 245 -3.58 -10.49 -8.34
CA TYR A 245 -3.53 -10.94 -6.95
C TYR A 245 -2.07 -11.08 -6.57
N MET A 246 -1.66 -10.44 -5.49
CA MET A 246 -0.27 -10.43 -5.08
C MET A 246 -0.15 -10.50 -3.57
N ILE A 247 0.86 -11.23 -3.12
CA ILE A 247 1.32 -11.17 -1.74
C ILE A 247 2.78 -10.74 -1.80
N PHE A 248 3.13 -9.70 -1.06
CA PHE A 248 4.49 -9.16 -1.06
C PHE A 248 4.84 -8.60 0.30
N ASP A 249 6.14 -8.60 0.61
CA ASP A 249 6.65 -7.94 1.82
C ASP A 249 6.70 -6.43 1.57
N SER A 250 5.75 -5.71 2.13
CA SER A 250 5.59 -4.28 1.91
C SER A 250 6.60 -3.42 2.65
N PHE A 251 7.40 -4.04 3.53
CA PHE A 251 8.52 -3.39 4.20
C PHE A 251 9.79 -3.44 3.38
N ASP A 252 9.99 -4.51 2.63
CA ASP A 252 11.24 -4.73 1.89
C ASP A 252 11.09 -4.52 0.38
N MET A 253 9.84 -4.48 -0.12
CA MET A 253 9.55 -4.21 -1.53
C MET A 253 8.91 -2.83 -1.73
N TRP A 254 9.51 -2.04 -2.62
CA TRP A 254 8.90 -0.77 -3.07
C TRP A 254 7.67 -1.07 -3.89
N HIS A 255 6.58 -0.34 -3.64
CA HIS A 255 5.34 -0.59 -4.33
C HIS A 255 4.53 0.69 -4.52
N GLY A 256 3.63 0.66 -5.50
CA GLY A 256 2.80 1.81 -5.83
C GLY A 256 1.84 1.55 -6.97
N ALA A 257 1.18 2.61 -7.42
CA ALA A 257 0.33 2.58 -8.59
C ALA A 257 1.18 2.88 -9.84
N GLY A 258 1.31 1.90 -10.73
CA GLY A 258 1.90 2.11 -12.05
C GLY A 258 0.97 2.90 -12.96
N GLN A 259 1.45 3.26 -14.14
CA GLN A 259 0.64 3.92 -15.16
C GLN A 259 0.98 3.34 -16.53
N TRP A 260 -0.05 2.95 -17.26
CA TRP A 260 0.11 2.58 -18.67
C TRP A 260 0.49 3.80 -19.49
N GLN A 261 1.39 3.62 -20.46
CA GLN A 261 1.56 4.64 -21.49
C GLN A 261 0.25 4.78 -22.29
N PRO A 262 -0.14 5.99 -22.70
CA PRO A 262 -1.40 6.23 -23.40
C PRO A 262 -1.60 5.35 -24.65
N GLU A 263 -0.54 5.14 -25.41
CA GLU A 263 -0.46 4.29 -26.60
C GLU A 263 -0.68 2.82 -26.26
N ASP A 264 0.05 2.27 -25.28
CA ASP A 264 -0.11 0.87 -24.85
C ASP A 264 -1.54 0.59 -24.38
N LYS A 265 -2.10 1.51 -23.57
CA LYS A 265 -3.49 1.38 -23.11
C LYS A 265 -4.49 1.46 -24.25
N ARG A 266 -4.24 2.28 -25.27
CA ARG A 266 -5.08 2.36 -26.47
C ARG A 266 -5.01 1.06 -27.25
N ASP A 267 -3.81 0.53 -27.45
CA ASP A 267 -3.58 -0.64 -28.28
C ASP A 267 -4.14 -1.90 -27.61
N LEU A 268 -4.01 -2.03 -26.27
CA LEU A 268 -4.69 -3.06 -25.47
C LEU A 268 -6.23 -3.03 -25.62
N ARG A 269 -6.84 -1.84 -25.66
CA ARG A 269 -8.31 -1.73 -25.86
C ARG A 269 -8.74 -2.13 -27.26
N ASN A 270 -7.99 -1.69 -28.26
CA ASN A 270 -8.34 -1.93 -29.66
C ASN A 270 -8.05 -3.38 -30.09
N GLY A 271 -7.05 -4.01 -29.48
CA GLY A 271 -6.71 -5.43 -29.70
C GLY A 271 -7.49 -6.41 -28.82
N ALA A 272 -8.35 -5.94 -27.92
CA ALA A 272 -9.17 -6.82 -27.09
C ALA A 272 -10.21 -7.57 -27.93
N PRO A 273 -10.63 -8.80 -27.53
CA PRO A 273 -11.67 -9.55 -28.24
C PRO A 273 -13.00 -8.79 -28.38
N ASP A 274 -13.34 -7.97 -27.38
CA ASP A 274 -14.44 -7.01 -27.43
C ASP A 274 -13.91 -5.58 -27.11
N PRO A 275 -13.58 -4.80 -28.15
CA PRO A 275 -13.07 -3.44 -27.96
C PRO A 275 -14.07 -2.47 -27.31
N VAL A 276 -15.38 -2.71 -27.46
CA VAL A 276 -16.42 -1.84 -26.90
C VAL A 276 -16.50 -2.06 -25.39
N ALA A 277 -16.56 -3.32 -24.95
CA ALA A 277 -16.49 -3.67 -23.53
C ALA A 277 -15.17 -3.22 -22.90
N ALA A 278 -14.02 -3.45 -23.57
CA ALA A 278 -12.71 -3.03 -23.09
C ALA A 278 -12.62 -1.51 -22.86
N ARG A 279 -13.17 -0.70 -23.77
CA ARG A 279 -13.27 0.76 -23.58
C ARG A 279 -14.11 1.11 -22.35
N LYS A 280 -15.28 0.49 -22.19
CA LYS A 280 -16.16 0.70 -21.03
C LYS A 280 -15.49 0.30 -19.71
N ASP A 281 -14.72 -0.77 -19.69
CA ASP A 281 -14.02 -1.21 -18.48
C ASP A 281 -12.81 -0.33 -18.17
N SER A 282 -12.09 0.13 -19.19
CA SER A 282 -10.88 0.92 -19.02
C SER A 282 -11.07 2.29 -18.35
N ILE A 283 -12.30 2.79 -18.33
CA ILE A 283 -12.68 4.08 -17.72
C ILE A 283 -13.20 3.94 -16.29
N LYS A 284 -13.49 2.72 -15.82
CA LYS A 284 -14.05 2.49 -14.48
C LYS A 284 -13.04 2.75 -13.36
N GLY A 285 -11.74 2.83 -13.66
CA GLY A 285 -10.71 3.00 -12.66
C GLY A 285 -10.47 1.73 -11.82
N ARG A 286 -9.43 1.76 -10.99
CA ARG A 286 -9.05 0.62 -10.14
C ARG A 286 -10.00 0.47 -8.95
N VAL A 287 -10.50 -0.74 -8.77
CA VAL A 287 -11.13 -1.20 -7.52
C VAL A 287 -10.30 -2.34 -6.96
N SER A 288 -9.77 -2.20 -5.74
CA SER A 288 -8.88 -3.19 -5.12
C SER A 288 -8.97 -3.17 -3.60
N ILE A 289 -8.40 -4.17 -2.93
CA ILE A 289 -8.20 -4.17 -1.48
C ILE A 289 -6.78 -4.59 -1.12
N GLU A 290 -6.25 -3.97 -0.08
CA GLU A 290 -5.03 -4.37 0.62
C GLU A 290 -5.45 -4.92 1.99
N LEU A 291 -5.00 -6.12 2.33
CA LEU A 291 -5.04 -6.68 3.69
C LEU A 291 -3.61 -6.81 4.19
N ARG A 292 -3.32 -6.26 5.37
CA ARG A 292 -1.96 -6.12 5.88
C ARG A 292 -1.73 -7.03 7.08
N PHE A 293 -0.64 -7.78 7.05
CA PHE A 293 -0.30 -8.77 8.06
C PHE A 293 1.13 -8.58 8.51
N ARG A 294 1.44 -9.13 9.68
CA ARG A 294 2.81 -9.45 10.07
C ARG A 294 2.97 -10.94 10.11
N ALA A 295 4.12 -11.46 9.71
CA ALA A 295 4.54 -12.81 10.03
C ALA A 295 5.80 -12.75 10.86
N ARG A 296 5.97 -13.73 11.75
CA ARG A 296 7.22 -13.91 12.48
C ARG A 296 7.63 -15.37 12.50
N CYS A 297 8.92 -15.62 12.37
CA CYS A 297 9.52 -16.94 12.53
C CYS A 297 10.76 -16.84 13.41
N LYS A 298 11.21 -17.94 14.03
CA LYS A 298 12.45 -17.98 14.82
C LYS A 298 13.62 -18.45 13.96
N PRO A 299 14.53 -17.57 13.48
CA PRO A 299 15.62 -17.98 12.59
C PRO A 299 16.61 -18.89 13.32
N GLY A 300 16.94 -18.59 14.59
CA GLY A 300 17.86 -19.39 15.40
C GLY A 300 17.40 -20.81 15.71
N ALA A 301 16.13 -21.15 15.47
CA ALA A 301 15.63 -22.51 15.59
C ALA A 301 15.86 -23.35 14.32
N ARG A 302 16.34 -22.74 13.22
CA ARG A 302 16.50 -23.38 11.91
C ARG A 302 17.79 -22.89 11.23
N PRO A 303 18.85 -23.72 11.19
CA PRO A 303 20.07 -23.39 10.46
C PRO A 303 19.77 -23.02 9.00
N GLY A 304 20.29 -21.88 8.52
CA GLY A 304 20.18 -21.43 7.13
C GLY A 304 18.92 -20.64 6.79
N VAL A 305 18.04 -20.32 7.75
CA VAL A 305 16.93 -19.38 7.52
C VAL A 305 17.40 -17.96 7.84
N PRO A 306 17.54 -17.08 6.84
CA PRO A 306 17.97 -15.71 7.10
C PRO A 306 16.88 -14.89 7.80
N PHE A 307 17.32 -13.93 8.61
CA PHE A 307 16.53 -12.76 8.99
C PHE A 307 16.05 -11.99 7.75
N SER A 308 14.90 -11.34 7.90
CA SER A 308 14.42 -10.39 6.91
C SER A 308 15.28 -9.13 6.88
N PRO A 309 15.37 -8.43 5.72
CA PRO A 309 16.04 -7.14 5.64
C PRO A 309 15.55 -6.15 6.70
N VAL A 310 14.23 -6.04 6.93
CA VAL A 310 13.71 -5.21 8.04
C VAL A 310 14.23 -5.64 9.40
N SER A 311 14.23 -6.94 9.71
CA SER A 311 14.69 -7.42 11.02
C SER A 311 16.19 -7.25 11.21
N SER A 312 16.98 -7.50 10.16
CA SER A 312 18.42 -7.25 10.16
C SER A 312 18.74 -5.79 10.32
N ALA A 313 18.03 -4.90 9.63
CA ALA A 313 18.21 -3.46 9.75
C ALA A 313 17.86 -2.95 11.15
N TYR A 314 16.78 -3.47 11.75
CA TYR A 314 16.37 -3.11 13.11
C TYR A 314 17.36 -3.62 14.16
N ARG A 315 17.73 -4.91 14.12
CA ARG A 315 18.71 -5.52 15.04
C ARG A 315 20.10 -4.91 14.91
N GLY A 316 20.50 -4.55 13.69
CA GLY A 316 21.76 -3.87 13.41
C GLY A 316 21.79 -2.39 13.82
N GLY A 317 20.68 -1.84 14.33
CA GLY A 317 20.58 -0.46 14.79
C GLY A 317 20.57 0.60 13.68
N VAL A 318 20.49 0.18 12.42
CA VAL A 318 20.47 1.09 11.24
C VAL A 318 19.05 1.54 10.88
N PHE A 319 18.04 0.85 11.40
CA PHE A 319 16.64 1.22 11.30
C PHE A 319 16.05 1.39 12.70
N THR A 320 15.54 2.59 13.01
CA THR A 320 14.88 2.90 14.27
C THR A 320 13.55 3.61 13.98
N PRO A 321 12.67 3.81 14.98
CA PRO A 321 11.46 4.62 14.79
C PRO A 321 11.73 6.04 14.26
N GLU A 322 12.94 6.54 14.48
CA GLU A 322 13.40 7.89 14.16
C GLU A 322 14.16 7.98 12.82
N SER A 323 14.49 6.84 12.20
CA SER A 323 15.30 6.81 10.97
C SER A 323 14.57 6.13 9.81
N VAL A 324 14.96 6.53 8.60
CA VAL A 324 14.77 5.70 7.41
C VAL A 324 15.99 4.80 7.28
N ARG A 325 15.81 3.62 6.66
CA ARG A 325 16.93 2.76 6.31
C ARG A 325 17.94 3.55 5.44
N PRO A 326 19.25 3.28 5.50
CA PRO A 326 20.23 3.98 4.68
C PRO A 326 20.12 3.55 3.20
N SER A 327 20.14 4.51 2.28
CA SER A 327 20.28 4.23 0.84
C SER A 327 21.55 3.43 0.57
N ASP A 328 21.46 2.44 -0.32
CA ASP A 328 22.52 1.46 -0.60
C ASP A 328 23.05 0.70 0.64
N GLY A 329 22.32 0.78 1.76
CA GLY A 329 22.60 0.05 2.98
C GLY A 329 22.72 -1.44 2.72
N ARG A 330 23.69 -2.09 3.36
CA ARG A 330 23.89 -3.54 3.27
C ARG A 330 23.50 -4.18 4.58
N TYR A 331 22.81 -5.31 4.49
CA TYR A 331 22.32 -6.05 5.63
C TYR A 331 22.92 -7.44 5.65
N ASP A 332 23.46 -7.81 6.80
CA ASP A 332 23.70 -9.20 7.12
C ASP A 332 22.35 -9.82 7.46
N LEU A 333 21.88 -10.71 6.57
CA LEU A 333 20.62 -11.41 6.77
C LEU A 333 20.78 -12.60 7.74
N GLY A 334 21.93 -12.77 8.39
CA GLY A 334 22.15 -13.80 9.40
C GLY A 334 22.75 -15.09 8.85
#